data_AF-A0A0G1MH36-F1
#
_entry.id   AF-A0A0G1MH36-F1
#
_cell.length_a   1.000
_cell.length_b   1.000
_cell.length_c   1.000
_cell.angle_alpha   90.00
_cell.angle_beta   90.00
_cell.angle_gamma   90.00
#
_symmetry.space_group_name_H-M   'P 1'
#
loop_
_entity.id
_entity.type
_entity.pdbx_description
1 polymer ?
#
loop_
_entity_poly.entity_id
_entity_poly.type
_entity_poly.pdbx_seq_one_letter_code
_entity_poly.pdbx_strand_id
1 'polypeptide(L)'
;MKNAEKRRNGKKGRPVRLLFPPLPLHRRLADWAMTPLMYLVLGNWRECPQETHAWNYFTLNPGEHFWIEDAPKVAVKGIPSARPTRFGLHHLTWLGGWKQFVVLRPPLQQVHAGEKWYIGWRSGDSCGVSMIPLWGPVRMLVGPGDVEFFALNRAHKPVGLLNIGSGCLGRAGYNARYPLR
;
A
#
# COMPACT_ATOMS: atom_id res chain seq x y z
N MET A 1 -45.19 6.12 29.47
CA MET A 1 -43.88 5.58 29.06
C MET A 1 -43.86 5.42 27.54
N LYS A 2 -43.57 6.51 26.83
CA LYS A 2 -43.31 6.54 25.38
C LYS A 2 -41.83 6.93 25.24
N ASN A 3 -41.11 6.33 24.30
CA ASN A 3 -39.71 6.60 23.89
C ASN A 3 -38.68 5.52 24.24
N ALA A 4 -38.86 4.31 23.72
CA ALA A 4 -37.72 3.42 23.44
C ALA A 4 -37.78 2.79 22.04
N GLU A 5 -38.65 3.30 21.16
CA GLU A 5 -38.90 2.75 19.83
C GLU A 5 -38.80 3.85 18.78
N LYS A 6 -37.56 4.26 18.48
CA LYS A 6 -37.13 4.94 17.23
C LYS A 6 -35.74 5.52 17.44
N ARG A 7 -34.69 4.75 17.11
CA ARG A 7 -33.35 5.25 16.71
C ARG A 7 -32.38 4.09 16.39
N ARG A 8 -32.84 3.08 15.64
CA ARG A 8 -31.95 2.24 14.82
C ARG A 8 -32.43 2.31 13.38
N ASN A 9 -32.47 3.54 12.85
CA ASN A 9 -32.67 3.71 11.42
C ASN A 9 -31.29 3.63 10.78
N GLY A 10 -31.03 2.47 10.16
CA GLY A 10 -29.86 2.22 9.36
C GLY A 10 -29.72 3.30 8.29
N LYS A 11 -28.81 4.24 8.50
CA LYS A 11 -28.12 4.84 7.38
C LYS A 11 -27.24 3.73 6.82
N LYS A 12 -27.76 2.98 5.84
CA LYS A 12 -26.90 2.33 4.85
C LYS A 12 -26.03 3.46 4.33
N GLY A 13 -24.80 3.56 4.83
CA GLY A 13 -23.84 4.56 4.39
C GLY A 13 -23.82 4.49 2.88
N ARG A 14 -24.10 5.62 2.21
CA ARG A 14 -23.88 5.68 0.77
C ARG A 14 -22.47 5.17 0.54
N PRO A 15 -22.22 4.27 -0.44
CA PRO A 15 -20.87 3.86 -0.74
C PRO A 15 -20.10 5.14 -1.07
N VAL A 16 -19.25 5.56 -0.14
CA VAL A 16 -18.33 6.68 -0.37
C VAL A 16 -17.37 6.14 -1.41
N ARG A 17 -17.61 6.54 -2.66
CA ARG A 17 -16.71 6.22 -3.76
C ARG A 17 -15.41 6.94 -3.41
N LEU A 18 -14.37 6.20 -3.01
CA LEU A 18 -13.06 6.82 -2.88
C LEU A 18 -12.68 7.35 -4.24
N LEU A 19 -12.67 8.67 -4.37
CA LEU A 19 -12.13 9.35 -5.52
C LEU A 19 -10.86 10.02 -5.03
N PHE A 20 -9.80 9.21 -4.82
CA PHE A 20 -8.48 9.80 -4.74
C PHE A 20 -8.05 10.17 -6.17
N PRO A 21 -7.40 11.34 -6.35
CA PRO A 21 -6.99 11.80 -7.67
C PRO A 21 -5.88 10.90 -8.23
N PRO A 22 -5.77 10.79 -9.57
CA PRO A 22 -4.60 10.16 -10.17
C PRO A 22 -3.34 10.94 -9.81
N LEU A 23 -2.18 10.26 -9.77
CA LEU A 23 -0.89 10.91 -9.51
C LEU A 23 -0.63 12.03 -10.55
N PRO A 24 -0.51 13.30 -10.11
CA PRO A 24 -0.24 14.44 -11.00
C PRO A 24 1.02 14.24 -11.86
N LEU A 25 1.02 14.80 -13.07
CA LEU A 25 2.13 14.65 -14.03
C LEU A 25 3.48 15.08 -13.44
N HIS A 26 3.54 16.20 -12.74
CA HIS A 26 4.79 16.69 -12.13
C HIS A 26 5.36 15.71 -11.09
N ARG A 27 4.51 15.01 -10.33
CA ARG A 27 4.93 13.97 -9.39
C ARG A 27 5.41 12.70 -10.10
N ARG A 28 4.77 12.34 -11.21
CA ARG A 28 5.25 11.25 -12.08
C ARG A 28 6.64 11.56 -12.66
N LEU A 29 6.87 12.80 -13.08
CA LEU A 29 8.17 13.26 -13.56
C LEU A 29 9.22 13.26 -12.45
N ALA A 30 8.84 13.65 -11.23
CA ALA A 30 9.71 13.57 -10.07
C ALA A 30 10.12 12.10 -9.76
N ASP A 31 9.18 11.15 -9.78
CA ASP A 31 9.51 9.72 -9.61
C ASP A 31 10.49 9.22 -10.69
N TRP A 32 10.25 9.59 -11.95
CA TRP A 32 11.15 9.23 -13.04
C TRP A 32 12.56 9.80 -12.84
N ALA A 33 12.66 11.06 -12.41
CA ALA A 33 13.95 11.69 -12.08
C ALA A 33 14.64 11.05 -10.86
N MET A 34 13.87 10.57 -9.88
CA MET A 34 14.40 9.90 -8.68
C MET A 34 14.81 8.45 -8.93
N THR A 35 14.38 7.84 -10.04
CA THR A 35 14.62 6.42 -10.34
C THR A 35 16.12 6.04 -10.33
N PRO A 36 17.05 6.78 -10.98
CA PRO A 36 18.48 6.48 -10.90
C PRO A 36 19.02 6.55 -9.47
N LEU A 37 18.58 7.55 -8.69
CA LEU A 37 18.96 7.70 -7.29
C LEU A 37 18.45 6.52 -6.46
N MET A 38 17.24 6.02 -6.73
CA MET A 38 16.68 4.87 -6.01
C MET A 38 17.45 3.58 -6.31
N TYR A 39 17.97 3.38 -7.52
CA TYR A 39 18.88 2.27 -7.80
C TYR A 39 20.20 2.37 -7.04
N LEU A 40 20.78 3.58 -6.95
CA LEU A 40 21.98 3.82 -6.16
C LEU A 40 21.74 3.58 -4.67
N VAL A 41 20.63 4.07 -4.13
CA VAL A 41 20.22 3.90 -2.74
C VAL A 41 19.95 2.43 -2.39
N LEU A 42 19.35 1.68 -3.32
CA LEU A 42 19.13 0.25 -3.17
C LEU A 42 20.44 -0.54 -3.25
N GLY A 43 21.45 -0.02 -3.96
CA GLY A 43 22.72 -0.70 -4.21
C GLY A 43 22.59 -1.97 -5.06
N ASN A 44 21.45 -2.15 -5.72
CA ASN A 44 21.13 -3.34 -6.52
C ASN A 44 20.32 -2.97 -7.76
N TRP A 45 20.93 -3.11 -8.94
CA TRP A 45 20.29 -2.84 -10.23
C TRP A 45 19.36 -3.95 -10.72
N ARG A 46 19.36 -5.11 -10.06
CA ARG A 46 18.52 -6.27 -10.45
C ARG A 46 17.12 -6.24 -9.84
N GLU A 47 16.90 -5.36 -8.86
CA GLU A 47 15.61 -5.20 -8.20
C GLU A 47 14.92 -3.93 -8.68
N CYS A 48 13.60 -3.99 -8.84
CA CYS A 48 12.84 -2.78 -9.14
C CYS A 48 13.07 -1.74 -8.04
N PRO A 49 13.31 -0.47 -8.41
CA PRO A 49 13.57 0.59 -7.46
C PRO A 49 12.31 0.87 -6.64
N GLN A 50 12.53 1.41 -5.45
CA GLN A 50 11.47 1.75 -4.53
C GLN A 50 10.76 3.03 -4.97
N GLU A 51 9.46 2.96 -5.20
CA GLU A 51 8.62 4.10 -5.61
C GLU A 51 7.65 4.50 -4.48
N THR A 52 8.16 4.59 -3.24
CA THR A 52 7.37 4.86 -2.01
C THR A 52 7.49 6.31 -1.53
N HIS A 53 7.65 7.27 -2.44
CA HIS A 53 7.83 8.67 -2.06
C HIS A 53 6.55 9.24 -1.42
N ALA A 54 6.71 10.27 -0.57
CA ALA A 54 5.58 10.87 0.15
C ALA A 54 4.47 11.40 -0.78
N TRP A 55 4.84 11.80 -2.01
CA TRP A 55 3.88 12.29 -3.00
C TRP A 55 3.13 11.18 -3.77
N ASN A 56 3.48 9.91 -3.55
CA ASN A 56 2.89 8.76 -4.25
C ASN A 56 1.67 8.17 -3.56
N TYR A 57 1.39 8.57 -2.32
CA TYR A 57 0.20 8.11 -1.60
C TYR A 57 -0.76 9.25 -1.29
N PHE A 58 -2.03 8.88 -1.23
CA PHE A 58 -3.11 9.72 -0.74
C PHE A 58 -3.42 9.30 0.70
N THR A 59 -3.24 10.22 1.65
CA THR A 59 -3.57 10.00 3.06
C THR A 59 -5.09 10.01 3.23
N LEU A 60 -5.62 9.02 3.96
CA LEU A 60 -7.04 8.95 4.30
C LEU A 60 -7.26 9.53 5.69
N ASN A 61 -8.18 10.49 5.82
CA ASN A 61 -8.47 11.07 7.13
C ASN A 61 -9.24 10.07 8.01
N PRO A 62 -9.09 10.16 9.35
CA PRO A 62 -9.93 9.43 10.29
C PRO A 62 -11.41 9.65 9.99
N GLY A 63 -12.16 8.58 9.73
CA GLY A 63 -13.61 8.63 9.42
C GLY A 63 -13.98 8.60 7.94
N GLU A 64 -13.04 8.84 7.00
CA GLU A 64 -13.31 8.74 5.55
C GLU A 64 -13.23 7.29 5.02
N HIS A 65 -12.90 6.35 5.90
CA HIS A 65 -12.47 5.01 5.51
C HIS A 65 -13.13 3.88 6.31
N PHE A 66 -14.34 4.10 6.83
CA PHE A 66 -15.14 3.07 7.52
C PHE A 66 -15.31 1.79 6.69
N TRP A 67 -15.35 1.90 5.35
CA TRP A 67 -15.46 0.75 4.45
C TRP A 67 -14.18 -0.11 4.41
N ILE A 68 -13.03 0.42 4.85
CA ILE A 68 -11.81 -0.38 4.99
C ILE A 68 -12.01 -1.40 6.11
N GLU A 69 -12.75 -1.06 7.17
CA GLU A 69 -12.94 -1.95 8.32
C GLU A 69 -13.49 -3.32 7.90
N ASP A 70 -14.45 -3.31 6.97
CA ASP A 70 -15.10 -4.52 6.43
C ASP A 70 -14.42 -5.08 5.17
N ALA A 71 -13.43 -4.39 4.62
CA ALA A 71 -12.71 -4.86 3.43
C ALA A 71 -11.86 -6.09 3.79
N PRO A 72 -11.68 -7.06 2.87
CA PRO A 72 -10.68 -8.10 3.07
C PRO A 72 -9.27 -7.49 3.12
N LYS A 73 -8.48 -7.89 4.14
CA LYS A 73 -7.13 -7.36 4.38
C LYS A 73 -6.12 -8.47 4.56
N VAL A 74 -4.86 -8.12 4.35
CA VAL A 74 -3.72 -8.92 4.81
C VAL A 74 -3.08 -8.19 5.98
N ALA A 75 -3.19 -8.75 7.18
CA ALA A 75 -2.47 -8.27 8.36
C ALA A 75 -1.05 -8.84 8.37
N VAL A 76 -0.07 -7.97 8.61
CA VAL A 76 1.35 -8.32 8.68
C VAL A 76 1.90 -7.76 9.99
N LYS A 77 2.50 -8.64 10.79
CA LYS A 77 3.18 -8.22 12.01
C LYS A 77 4.37 -7.34 11.67
N GLY A 78 4.52 -6.26 12.42
CA GLY A 78 5.68 -5.38 12.35
C GLY A 78 6.97 -6.13 12.70
N ILE A 79 8.09 -5.56 12.30
CA ILE A 79 9.42 -6.09 12.56
C ILE A 79 10.08 -5.17 13.59
N PRO A 80 10.12 -5.55 14.88
CA PRO A 80 10.60 -4.66 15.94
C PRO A 80 12.03 -4.16 15.74
N SER A 81 12.86 -4.94 15.03
CA SER A 81 14.24 -4.56 14.68
C SER A 81 14.35 -3.58 13.50
N ALA A 82 13.27 -3.34 12.76
CA ALA A 82 13.23 -2.32 11.72
C ALA A 82 13.23 -0.93 12.36
N ARG A 83 14.11 -0.04 11.91
CA ARG A 83 14.21 1.30 12.50
C ARG A 83 12.97 2.13 12.15
N PRO A 84 12.39 2.89 13.11
CA PRO A 84 11.36 3.87 12.81
C PRO A 84 11.94 4.96 11.90
N THR A 85 11.14 5.41 10.94
CA THR A 85 11.59 6.32 9.88
C THR A 85 11.54 7.77 10.33
N ARG A 86 12.64 8.51 10.12
CA ARG A 86 12.62 9.97 10.03
C ARG A 86 13.09 10.35 8.63
N PHE A 87 12.49 11.36 8.01
CA PHE A 87 12.96 11.98 6.74
C PHE A 87 13.16 11.05 5.52
N GLY A 88 12.38 9.96 5.38
CA GLY A 88 12.51 9.06 4.21
C GLY A 88 13.71 8.11 4.25
N LEU A 89 14.39 7.99 5.41
CA LEU A 89 15.56 7.12 5.57
C LEU A 89 15.24 5.61 5.49
N HIS A 90 13.97 5.19 5.39
CA HIS A 90 13.63 3.77 5.15
C HIS A 90 14.17 3.24 3.83
N HIS A 91 14.33 4.12 2.83
CA HIS A 91 14.91 3.75 1.54
C HIS A 91 16.40 3.37 1.67
N LEU A 92 17.12 3.93 2.66
CA LEU A 92 18.55 3.67 2.86
C LEU A 92 18.75 2.32 3.56
N THR A 93 18.56 1.24 2.81
CA THR A 93 18.71 -0.15 3.28
C THR A 93 20.08 -0.41 3.95
N TRP A 94 21.14 0.21 3.45
CA TRP A 94 22.50 0.19 3.98
C TRP A 94 22.66 0.88 5.36
N LEU A 95 21.79 1.83 5.72
CA LEU A 95 21.79 2.52 7.02
C LEU A 95 20.76 1.96 8.02
N GLY A 96 20.26 0.76 7.76
CA GLY A 96 19.24 0.11 8.60
C GLY A 96 17.81 0.50 8.27
N GLY A 97 17.56 0.98 7.04
CA GLY A 97 16.23 1.11 6.46
C GLY A 97 15.48 -0.23 6.35
N TRP A 98 14.23 -0.19 5.92
CA TRP A 98 13.37 -1.38 5.88
C TRP A 98 13.80 -2.29 4.73
N LYS A 99 13.88 -3.60 5.01
CA LYS A 99 14.36 -4.58 4.01
C LYS A 99 13.36 -5.69 3.76
N GLN A 100 12.63 -6.09 4.78
CA GLN A 100 11.67 -7.18 4.67
C GLN A 100 10.42 -6.69 3.96
N PHE A 101 9.89 -7.53 3.10
CA PHE A 101 8.68 -7.24 2.34
C PHE A 101 7.75 -8.45 2.29
N VAL A 102 6.49 -8.17 2.01
CA VAL A 102 5.49 -9.13 1.56
C VAL A 102 5.13 -8.88 0.10
N VAL A 103 4.73 -9.92 -0.62
CA VAL A 103 4.28 -9.85 -2.01
C VAL A 103 2.77 -10.03 -2.03
N LEU A 104 2.07 -9.03 -2.54
CA LEU A 104 0.62 -8.95 -2.48
C LEU A 104 0.03 -8.89 -3.88
N ARG A 105 -1.15 -9.51 -4.05
CA ARG A 105 -1.98 -9.34 -5.25
C ARG A 105 -3.46 -9.57 -4.93
N PRO A 106 -4.39 -8.99 -5.70
CA PRO A 106 -5.79 -9.40 -5.64
C PRO A 106 -5.99 -10.83 -6.18
N PRO A 107 -7.07 -11.54 -5.77
CA PRO A 107 -7.51 -12.77 -6.41
C PRO A 107 -7.85 -12.53 -7.90
N LEU A 108 -7.42 -13.46 -8.76
CA LEU A 108 -7.64 -13.35 -10.21
C LEU A 108 -9.12 -13.36 -10.60
N GLN A 109 -10.01 -13.89 -9.73
CA GLN A 109 -11.46 -13.89 -9.92
C GLN A 109 -12.09 -12.50 -9.69
N GLN A 110 -11.38 -11.57 -9.05
CA GLN A 110 -11.89 -10.22 -8.74
C GLN A 110 -11.18 -9.12 -9.52
N VAL A 111 -9.91 -9.32 -9.88
CA VAL A 111 -9.13 -8.43 -10.74
C VAL A 111 -8.40 -9.29 -11.76
N HIS A 112 -8.76 -9.15 -13.02
CA HIS A 112 -8.19 -9.98 -14.08
C HIS A 112 -6.74 -9.62 -14.38
N ALA A 113 -6.01 -10.54 -15.02
CA ALA A 113 -4.64 -10.27 -15.47
C ALA A 113 -4.60 -9.05 -16.40
N GLY A 114 -3.71 -8.10 -16.11
CA GLY A 114 -3.60 -6.84 -16.87
C GLY A 114 -4.64 -5.78 -16.49
N GLU A 115 -5.56 -6.08 -15.56
CA GLU A 115 -6.45 -5.06 -15.02
C GLU A 115 -5.72 -4.24 -13.94
N LYS A 116 -5.98 -2.93 -13.97
CA LYS A 116 -5.43 -1.98 -13.01
C LYS A 116 -6.09 -2.13 -11.64
N TRP A 117 -5.27 -2.13 -10.60
CA TRP A 117 -5.68 -2.07 -9.19
C TRP A 117 -4.74 -1.16 -8.40
N TYR A 118 -5.06 -0.94 -7.12
CA TYR A 118 -4.29 -0.09 -6.21
C TYR A 118 -4.15 -0.75 -4.85
N ILE A 119 -3.02 -0.49 -4.20
CA ILE A 119 -2.71 -0.98 -2.86
C ILE A 119 -2.85 0.14 -1.84
N GLY A 120 -3.42 -0.15 -0.70
CA GLY A 120 -3.43 0.72 0.46
C GLY A 120 -2.95 0.01 1.71
N TRP A 121 -2.67 0.80 2.75
CA TRP A 121 -2.13 0.36 4.02
C TRP A 121 -2.77 1.12 5.19
N ARG A 122 -2.82 0.46 6.34
CA ARG A 122 -3.21 1.04 7.63
C ARG A 122 -2.24 0.56 8.71
N SER A 123 -1.66 1.49 9.45
CA SER A 123 -0.71 1.22 10.53
C SER A 123 -0.93 2.24 11.65
N GLY A 124 -1.41 1.77 12.81
CA GLY A 124 -1.88 2.65 13.88
C GLY A 124 -2.94 3.63 13.37
N ASP A 125 -2.74 4.92 13.62
CA ASP A 125 -3.65 5.99 13.19
C ASP A 125 -3.39 6.49 11.76
N SER A 126 -2.38 5.94 11.07
CA SER A 126 -2.04 6.32 9.71
C SER A 126 -2.65 5.37 8.69
N CYS A 127 -3.26 5.93 7.65
CA CYS A 127 -3.90 5.18 6.59
C CYS A 127 -3.68 5.89 5.24
N GLY A 128 -3.41 5.12 4.19
CA GLY A 128 -3.18 5.69 2.87
C GLY A 128 -3.33 4.70 1.73
N VAL A 129 -3.47 5.23 0.52
CA VAL A 129 -3.55 4.47 -0.73
C VAL A 129 -2.48 4.94 -1.67
N SER A 130 -1.71 4.01 -2.25
CA SER A 130 -0.79 4.32 -3.34
C SER A 130 -1.58 4.79 -4.55
N MET A 131 -1.29 6.00 -5.03
CA MET A 131 -1.88 6.58 -6.23
C MET A 131 -1.29 5.97 -7.51
N ILE A 132 -0.23 5.16 -7.38
CA ILE A 132 0.40 4.51 -8.52
C ILE A 132 -0.35 3.23 -8.87
N PRO A 133 -0.89 3.12 -10.09
CA PRO A 133 -1.56 1.90 -10.54
C PRO A 133 -0.65 0.67 -10.55
N LEU A 134 -1.26 -0.49 -10.30
CA LEU A 134 -0.64 -1.80 -10.35
C LEU A 134 -1.36 -2.68 -11.37
N TRP A 135 -0.60 -3.53 -12.06
CA TRP A 135 -1.12 -4.47 -13.08
C TRP A 135 -0.81 -5.94 -12.75
N GLY A 136 -0.09 -6.18 -11.66
CA GLY A 136 0.36 -7.49 -11.21
C GLY A 136 0.74 -7.45 -9.74
N PRO A 137 1.48 -8.45 -9.24
CA PRO A 137 1.95 -8.47 -7.86
C PRO A 137 2.80 -7.26 -7.48
N VAL A 138 2.78 -6.90 -6.20
CA VAL A 138 3.53 -5.79 -5.63
C VAL A 138 4.27 -6.21 -4.36
N ARG A 139 5.46 -5.68 -4.15
CA ARG A 139 6.19 -5.79 -2.88
C ARG A 139 5.83 -4.60 -1.99
N MET A 140 5.46 -4.89 -0.75
CA MET A 140 5.25 -3.87 0.30
C MET A 140 6.26 -4.07 1.41
N LEU A 141 7.02 -3.03 1.75
CA LEU A 141 7.97 -3.09 2.87
C LEU A 141 7.23 -3.15 4.20
N VAL A 142 7.83 -3.85 5.16
CA VAL A 142 7.30 -4.02 6.51
C VAL A 142 8.16 -3.23 7.49
N GLY A 143 7.52 -2.29 8.18
CA GLY A 143 8.13 -1.47 9.21
C GLY A 143 8.06 -2.08 10.61
N PRO A 144 8.38 -1.30 11.65
CA PRO A 144 8.33 -1.78 13.04
C PRO A 144 6.92 -1.99 13.59
N GLY A 145 5.94 -1.24 13.09
CA GLY A 145 4.54 -1.37 13.49
C GLY A 145 3.80 -2.44 12.69
N ASP A 146 2.78 -3.03 13.32
CA ASP A 146 1.82 -3.88 12.63
C ASP A 146 1.10 -3.08 11.54
N VAL A 147 0.89 -3.72 10.39
CA VAL A 147 0.28 -3.09 9.23
C VAL A 147 -0.77 -4.00 8.61
N GLU A 148 -1.88 -3.41 8.21
CA GLU A 148 -2.88 -4.05 7.38
C GLU A 148 -2.81 -3.50 5.96
N PHE A 149 -2.76 -4.39 4.97
CA PHE A 149 -2.85 -4.03 3.56
C PHE A 149 -4.22 -4.38 2.99
N PHE A 150 -4.71 -3.53 2.10
CA PHE A 150 -5.98 -3.73 1.39
C PHE A 150 -5.83 -3.35 -0.09
N ALA A 151 -6.71 -3.90 -0.95
CA ALA A 151 -6.69 -3.59 -2.38
C ALA A 151 -7.98 -2.92 -2.84
N LEU A 152 -7.82 -2.07 -3.86
CA LEU A 152 -8.89 -1.42 -4.59
C LEU A 152 -8.79 -1.75 -6.07
N ASN A 153 -9.91 -2.06 -6.71
CA ASN A 153 -9.95 -2.24 -8.17
C ASN A 153 -9.93 -0.89 -8.93
N ARG A 154 -10.01 -0.93 -10.26
CA ARG A 154 -10.05 0.27 -11.12
C ARG A 154 -11.19 1.24 -10.75
N ALA A 155 -12.30 0.74 -10.23
CA ALA A 155 -13.44 1.54 -9.80
C ALA A 155 -13.31 2.06 -8.34
N HIS A 156 -12.15 1.86 -7.72
CA HIS A 156 -11.84 2.14 -6.32
C HIS A 156 -12.76 1.42 -5.34
N LYS A 157 -13.25 0.24 -5.72
CA LYS A 157 -14.00 -0.64 -4.82
C LYS A 157 -13.05 -1.62 -4.13
N PRO A 158 -13.28 -1.95 -2.85
CA PRO A 158 -12.50 -2.95 -2.14
C PRO A 158 -12.58 -4.30 -2.83
N VAL A 159 -11.44 -4.98 -2.90
CA VAL A 159 -11.33 -6.35 -3.39
C VAL A 159 -10.49 -7.16 -2.42
N GLY A 160 -10.56 -8.48 -2.55
CA GLY A 160 -9.71 -9.42 -1.84
C GLY A 160 -8.23 -9.11 -2.04
N LEU A 161 -7.41 -9.49 -1.07
CA LEU A 161 -5.96 -9.41 -1.17
C LEU A 161 -5.34 -10.70 -0.66
N LEU A 162 -4.33 -11.19 -1.38
CA LEU A 162 -3.61 -12.41 -1.08
C LEU A 162 -2.14 -12.08 -0.83
N ASN A 163 -1.59 -12.63 0.25
CA ASN A 163 -0.14 -12.71 0.42
C ASN A 163 0.36 -13.94 -0.35
N ILE A 164 1.20 -13.71 -1.36
CA ILE A 164 1.75 -14.76 -2.23
C ILE A 164 3.25 -14.94 -2.09
N GLY A 165 3.86 -14.29 -1.11
CA GLY A 165 5.28 -14.44 -0.85
C GLY A 165 5.82 -13.40 0.12
N SER A 166 7.05 -13.61 0.55
CA SER A 166 7.79 -12.66 1.36
C SER A 166 9.26 -12.70 0.95
N GLY A 167 10.03 -11.75 1.43
CA GLY A 167 11.46 -11.72 1.17
C GLY A 167 12.16 -10.55 1.82
N CYS A 168 13.40 -10.33 1.40
CA CYS A 168 14.27 -9.29 1.89
C CYS A 168 14.97 -8.60 0.70
N LEU A 169 15.05 -7.28 0.71
CA LEU A 169 15.79 -6.51 -0.29
C LEU A 169 17.26 -6.95 -0.35
N GLY A 170 17.80 -7.04 -1.56
CA GLY A 170 19.11 -7.62 -1.86
C GLY A 170 19.10 -9.15 -1.94
N ARG A 171 18.01 -9.80 -1.52
CA ARG A 171 17.84 -11.27 -1.52
C ARG A 171 16.46 -11.67 -2.02
N ALA A 172 15.85 -10.86 -2.88
CA ALA A 172 14.46 -11.02 -3.29
C ALA A 172 14.23 -12.21 -4.25
N GLY A 173 15.27 -12.77 -4.86
CA GLY A 173 15.16 -13.89 -5.81
C GLY A 173 14.17 -13.58 -6.93
N TYR A 174 13.24 -14.50 -7.20
CA TYR A 174 12.19 -14.32 -8.21
C TYR A 174 11.27 -13.10 -7.94
N ASN A 175 11.14 -12.67 -6.68
CA ASN A 175 10.29 -11.54 -6.30
C ASN A 175 10.94 -10.19 -6.64
N ALA A 176 12.23 -10.16 -6.99
CA ALA A 176 12.98 -8.95 -7.36
C ALA A 176 12.34 -8.15 -8.50
N ARG A 177 11.64 -8.85 -9.40
CA ARG A 177 10.96 -8.30 -10.58
C ARG A 177 9.68 -7.52 -10.27
N TYR A 178 9.12 -7.70 -9.08
CA TYR A 178 7.88 -7.03 -8.72
C TYR A 178 8.18 -5.61 -8.22
N PRO A 179 7.37 -4.62 -8.59
CA PRO A 179 7.55 -3.24 -8.14
C PRO A 179 7.42 -3.15 -6.62
N LEU A 180 8.09 -2.17 -6.03
CA LEU A 180 8.03 -1.89 -4.60
C LEU A 180 7.35 -0.53 -4.37
N ARG A 181 6.24 -0.54 -3.62
CA ARG A 181 5.25 0.54 -3.59
C ARG A 181 4.81 0.90 -2.18
#